data_AF-A0A644WM20-F1
#
_entry.id   AF-A0A644WM20-F1
#
_cell.length_a   1.000
_cell.length_b   1.000
_cell.length_c   1.000
_cell.angle_alpha   90.00
_cell.angle_beta   90.00
_cell.angle_gamma   90.00
#
_symmetry.space_group_name_H-M   'P 1'
#
loop_
_entity.id
_entity.type
_entity.pdbx_description
1 polymer ?
#
loop_
_entity_poly.entity_id
_entity_poly.type
_entity_poly.pdbx_seq_one_letter_code
_entity_poly.pdbx_strand_id
1 'polypeptide(L)'
;MRIKPQTAIISVLTIFILGIAITSVTGLWQTQTTKTPSKLENAQYSDKYDPADIRGSYTFSDISRLYGIPLGDLSAAFGVDEAAASDFKCKDLESIYGESQYEIGTASVKMFTAYYLGLPYEPSEETYLPDAAANVLTEKGNMTQEQRDYLKGHTVPEG
;
A
#
# COMPACT_ATOMS: atom_id res chain seq x y z
N MET A 1 -54.75 1.07 11.69
CA MET A 1 -54.35 1.34 13.09
C MET A 1 -53.37 2.51 13.08
N ARG A 2 -53.70 3.66 13.68
CA ARG A 2 -52.80 4.82 13.71
C ARG A 2 -51.79 4.62 14.84
N ILE A 3 -50.53 4.40 14.50
CA ILE A 3 -49.44 4.27 15.46
C ILE A 3 -49.15 5.68 16.01
N LYS A 4 -49.02 5.82 17.33
CA LYS A 4 -48.66 7.13 17.92
C LYS A 4 -47.21 7.45 17.52
N PRO A 5 -46.89 8.71 17.19
CA PRO A 5 -45.55 9.08 16.71
C PRO A 5 -44.44 8.68 17.70
N GLN A 6 -44.70 8.77 19.01
CA GLN A 6 -43.77 8.33 20.06
C GLN A 6 -43.47 6.82 19.98
N THR A 7 -44.49 5.98 19.76
CA THR A 7 -44.30 4.53 19.62
C THR A 7 -43.59 4.16 18.31
N ALA A 8 -43.77 4.95 17.25
CA ALA A 8 -43.02 4.73 16.01
C ALA A 8 -41.51 5.04 16.21
N ILE A 9 -41.19 6.15 16.89
CA ILE A 9 -39.80 6.56 17.15
C ILE A 9 -39.07 5.53 18.03
N ILE A 10 -39.71 5.09 19.12
CA ILE A 10 -39.11 4.11 20.04
C ILE A 10 -38.88 2.77 19.33
N SER A 11 -39.84 2.31 18.53
CA SER A 11 -39.69 1.07 17.78
C SER A 11 -38.53 1.15 16.77
N VAL A 12 -38.41 2.26 16.04
CA VAL A 12 -37.31 2.46 15.10
C VAL A 12 -35.95 2.43 15.81
N LEU A 13 -35.80 3.20 16.90
CA LEU A 13 -34.54 3.20 17.68
C LEU A 13 -34.19 1.82 18.22
N THR A 14 -35.19 1.08 18.72
CA THR A 14 -34.99 -0.27 19.25
C THR A 14 -34.54 -1.23 18.16
N ILE A 15 -35.14 -1.18 16.97
CA ILE A 15 -34.77 -2.01 15.83
C ILE A 15 -33.33 -1.70 15.39
N PHE A 16 -32.93 -0.43 15.36
CA PHE A 16 -31.55 -0.04 15.02
C PHE A 16 -30.53 -0.56 16.04
N ILE A 17 -30.79 -0.38 17.35
CA ILE A 17 -29.89 -0.85 18.40
C ILE A 17 -29.76 -2.37 18.37
N LEU A 18 -30.89 -3.07 18.22
CA LEU A 18 -30.91 -4.53 18.18
C LEU A 18 -30.22 -5.06 16.91
N GLY A 19 -30.41 -4.40 15.77
CA GLY A 19 -29.74 -4.73 14.52
C GLY A 19 -28.22 -4.60 14.63
N ILE A 20 -27.72 -3.47 15.16
CA ILE A 20 -26.27 -3.24 15.35
C ILE A 20 -25.68 -4.24 16.36
N ALA A 21 -26.40 -4.53 17.45
CA ALA A 21 -25.94 -5.52 18.42
C ALA A 21 -25.83 -6.93 17.81
N ILE A 22 -26.79 -7.34 16.98
CA ILE A 22 -26.75 -8.65 16.31
C ILE A 22 -25.63 -8.71 15.25
N THR A 23 -25.45 -7.68 14.43
CA THR A 23 -24.42 -7.67 13.38
C THR A 23 -23.01 -7.56 13.95
N SER A 24 -22.83 -6.89 15.09
CA SER A 24 -21.54 -6.82 15.79
C SER A 24 -21.14 -8.16 16.43
N VAL A 25 -22.08 -8.86 17.10
CA VAL A 25 -21.79 -10.17 17.73
C VAL A 25 -21.54 -11.28 16.69
N THR A 26 -22.21 -11.22 15.54
CA THR A 26 -22.03 -12.20 14.46
C THR A 26 -20.79 -11.95 13.60
N GLY A 27 -20.00 -10.91 13.89
CA GLY A 27 -18.81 -10.55 13.13
C GLY A 27 -19.10 -10.02 11.71
N LEU A 28 -20.39 -9.87 11.34
CA LEU A 28 -20.82 -9.29 10.07
C LEU A 28 -20.48 -7.79 9.99
N TRP A 29 -20.27 -7.15 11.15
CA TRP A 29 -19.75 -5.79 11.25
C TRP A 29 -18.24 -5.81 11.55
N GLN A 30 -17.42 -5.89 10.51
CA GLN A 30 -15.95 -5.87 10.62
C GLN A 30 -15.41 -4.53 10.14
N THR A 31 -14.97 -3.66 11.07
CA THR A 31 -14.35 -2.36 10.75
C THR A 31 -12.84 -2.45 10.50
N GLN A 32 -12.25 -3.62 10.71
CA GLN A 32 -10.84 -3.85 10.44
C GLN A 32 -10.65 -4.29 8.99
N THR A 33 -10.08 -3.41 8.17
CA THR A 33 -9.61 -3.77 6.84
C THR A 33 -8.45 -4.76 6.97
N THR A 34 -8.64 -5.98 6.49
CA THR A 34 -7.55 -6.96 6.38
C THR A 34 -6.60 -6.53 5.25
N LYS A 35 -5.34 -6.24 5.57
CA LYS A 35 -4.28 -5.90 4.62
C LYS A 35 -3.58 -7.17 4.11
N THR A 36 -4.32 -8.03 3.43
CA THR A 36 -3.75 -9.21 2.75
C THR A 36 -3.90 -9.01 1.24
N PRO A 37 -2.81 -8.77 0.51
CA PRO A 37 -2.84 -8.66 -0.95
C PRO A 37 -3.30 -9.97 -1.60
N SER A 38 -3.80 -9.87 -2.83
CA SER A 38 -3.95 -11.03 -3.70
C SER A 38 -2.57 -11.57 -4.09
N LYS A 39 -2.54 -12.84 -4.52
CA LYS A 39 -1.33 -13.46 -5.05
C LYS A 39 -1.28 -13.27 -6.55
N LEU A 40 -0.07 -13.27 -7.12
CA LEU A 40 0.12 -13.20 -8.56
C LEU A 40 -0.51 -14.42 -9.25
N GLU A 41 -1.24 -14.17 -10.34
CA GLU A 41 -1.88 -15.22 -11.14
C GLU A 41 -0.87 -16.07 -11.93
N ASN A 42 0.34 -15.54 -12.14
CA ASN A 42 1.40 -16.25 -12.83
C ASN A 42 1.86 -17.47 -12.03
N ALA A 43 1.78 -18.66 -12.62
CA ALA A 43 2.16 -19.93 -11.98
C ALA A 43 3.58 -19.92 -11.39
N GLN A 44 4.52 -19.20 -12.01
CA GLN A 44 5.90 -19.04 -11.54
C GLN A 44 6.01 -18.27 -10.22
N TYR A 45 5.05 -17.38 -9.93
CA TYR A 45 5.04 -16.48 -8.77
C TYR A 45 3.79 -16.67 -7.90
N SER A 46 3.12 -17.82 -8.01
CA SER A 46 1.82 -18.09 -7.36
C SER A 46 1.86 -18.11 -5.83
N ASP A 47 3.05 -18.12 -5.22
CA ASP A 47 3.26 -17.95 -3.77
C ASP A 47 3.47 -16.49 -3.36
N LYS A 48 3.74 -15.59 -4.31
CA LYS A 48 4.05 -14.18 -4.10
C LYS A 48 2.79 -13.31 -4.13
N TYR A 49 2.76 -12.33 -3.23
CA TYR A 49 1.75 -11.28 -3.25
C TYR A 49 1.99 -10.33 -4.42
N ASP A 50 0.91 -9.81 -5.00
CA ASP A 50 0.97 -8.81 -6.06
C ASP A 50 1.33 -7.44 -5.46
N PRO A 51 2.43 -6.78 -5.91
CA PRO A 51 2.74 -5.42 -5.52
C PRO A 51 1.68 -4.39 -5.95
N ALA A 52 0.91 -4.65 -7.01
CA ALA A 52 -0.14 -3.75 -7.50
C ALA A 52 -1.24 -3.49 -6.46
N ASP A 53 -1.43 -4.44 -5.52
CA ASP A 53 -2.39 -4.38 -4.44
C ASP A 53 -1.97 -3.54 -3.23
N ILE A 54 -0.72 -3.03 -3.22
CA ILE A 54 -0.27 -2.11 -2.17
C ILE A 54 -1.14 -0.85 -2.22
N ARG A 55 -1.65 -0.45 -1.05
CA ARG A 55 -2.52 0.73 -0.92
C ARG A 55 -1.81 1.80 -0.10
N GLY A 56 -2.22 3.04 -0.28
CA GLY A 56 -1.67 4.17 0.47
C GLY A 56 -1.76 4.03 1.99
N SER A 57 -2.69 3.20 2.51
CA SER A 57 -2.83 2.94 3.94
C SER A 57 -1.86 1.90 4.50
N TYR A 58 -1.09 1.20 3.65
CA TYR A 58 -0.08 0.23 4.08
C TYR A 58 1.09 0.98 4.69
N THR A 59 1.67 0.44 5.76
CA THR A 59 2.91 0.98 6.33
C THR A 59 4.12 0.28 5.73
N PHE A 60 5.32 0.85 5.86
CA PHE A 60 6.53 0.11 5.45
C PHE A 60 6.70 -1.17 6.26
N SER A 61 6.21 -1.25 7.51
CA SER A 61 6.18 -2.52 8.23
C SER A 61 5.24 -3.55 7.60
N ASP A 62 4.11 -3.13 7.02
CA ASP A 62 3.26 -4.05 6.24
C ASP A 62 3.99 -4.55 5.00
N ILE A 63 4.67 -3.65 4.27
CA ILE A 63 5.45 -4.03 3.07
C ILE A 63 6.55 -5.01 3.45
N SER A 64 7.30 -4.70 4.50
CA SER A 64 8.37 -5.56 4.99
C SER A 64 7.88 -6.96 5.35
N ARG A 65 6.76 -7.05 6.10
CA ARG A 65 6.16 -8.32 6.51
C ARG A 65 5.60 -9.13 5.35
N LEU A 66 4.94 -8.48 4.39
CA LEU A 66 4.23 -9.16 3.30
C LEU A 66 5.18 -9.55 2.16
N TYR A 67 6.14 -8.68 1.83
CA TYR A 67 7.00 -8.81 0.65
C TYR A 67 8.45 -9.15 1.00
N GLY A 68 8.83 -9.15 2.28
CA GLY A 68 10.17 -9.56 2.74
C GLY A 68 11.27 -8.54 2.49
N ILE A 69 10.91 -7.27 2.25
CA ILE A 69 11.88 -6.18 2.04
C ILE A 69 12.28 -5.61 3.41
N PRO A 70 13.59 -5.45 3.71
CA PRO A 70 14.02 -4.86 4.98
C PRO A 70 13.48 -3.43 5.16
N LEU A 71 13.07 -3.10 6.40
CA LEU A 71 12.62 -1.74 6.74
C LEU A 71 13.71 -0.68 6.44
N GLY A 72 14.98 -1.01 6.70
CA GLY A 72 16.10 -0.13 6.39
C GLY A 72 16.17 0.22 4.90
N ASP A 73 15.95 -0.76 4.02
CA ASP A 73 15.98 -0.55 2.57
C ASP A 73 14.80 0.31 2.11
N LEU A 74 13.60 0.13 2.68
CA LEU A 74 12.44 0.98 2.41
C LEU A 74 12.66 2.42 2.91
N SER A 75 13.23 2.57 4.11
CA SER A 75 13.52 3.88 4.69
C SER A 75 14.56 4.65 3.88
N ALA A 76 15.64 3.98 3.48
CA ALA A 76 16.68 4.55 2.65
C ALA A 76 16.16 4.91 1.25
N ALA A 77 15.39 4.02 0.62
CA ALA A 77 14.85 4.22 -0.72
C ALA A 77 13.99 5.49 -0.82
N PHE A 78 13.20 5.80 0.21
CA PHE A 78 12.23 6.89 0.19
C PHE A 78 12.58 8.06 1.12
N GLY A 79 13.81 8.10 1.65
CA GLY A 79 14.27 9.18 2.52
C GLY A 79 13.47 9.35 3.83
N VAL A 80 12.94 8.25 4.37
CA VAL A 80 12.17 8.24 5.62
C VAL A 80 13.10 7.94 6.79
N ASP A 81 12.95 8.64 7.91
CA ASP A 81 13.70 8.36 9.14
C ASP A 81 13.44 6.91 9.61
N GLU A 82 14.51 6.14 9.88
CA GLU A 82 14.42 4.75 10.34
C GLU A 82 13.55 4.61 11.61
N ALA A 83 13.58 5.59 12.51
CA ALA A 83 12.78 5.57 13.74
C ALA A 83 11.28 5.69 13.47
N ALA A 84 10.89 6.33 12.35
CA ALA A 84 9.50 6.49 11.94
C ALA A 84 9.06 5.47 10.88
N ALA A 85 10.02 4.78 10.24
CA ALA A 85 9.77 3.92 9.07
C ALA A 85 8.70 2.86 9.32
N SER A 86 8.67 2.22 10.50
CA SER A 86 7.73 1.14 10.79
C SER A 86 6.25 1.54 10.60
N ASP A 87 5.89 2.75 11.06
CA ASP A 87 4.52 3.27 11.04
C ASP A 87 4.25 4.20 9.84
N PHE A 88 5.28 4.53 9.07
CA PHE A 88 5.17 5.40 7.90
C PHE A 88 4.30 4.76 6.82
N LYS A 89 3.25 5.47 6.38
CA LYS A 89 2.31 4.96 5.36
C LYS A 89 2.74 5.37 3.96
N CYS A 90 2.49 4.51 2.97
CA CYS A 90 2.85 4.79 1.58
C CYS A 90 2.25 6.10 1.05
N LYS A 91 1.02 6.46 1.45
CA LYS A 91 0.40 7.75 1.06
C LYS A 91 1.10 8.96 1.68
N ASP A 92 1.77 8.79 2.82
CA ASP A 92 2.39 9.90 3.54
C ASP A 92 3.69 10.35 2.83
N LEU A 93 4.14 9.64 1.78
CA LEU A 93 5.18 10.13 0.86
C LEU A 93 4.82 11.47 0.19
N GLU A 94 3.52 11.78 0.06
CA GLU A 94 3.05 13.10 -0.41
C GLU A 94 3.54 14.23 0.50
N SER A 95 3.86 13.96 1.78
CA SER A 95 4.43 14.96 2.68
C SER A 95 5.90 15.27 2.40
N ILE A 96 6.62 14.35 1.75
CA ILE A 96 8.05 14.49 1.41
C ILE A 96 8.18 15.00 -0.02
N TYR A 97 7.39 14.44 -0.94
CA TYR A 97 7.53 14.66 -2.38
C TYR A 97 6.35 15.38 -3.02
N GLY A 98 5.37 15.86 -2.25
CA GLY A 98 4.17 16.50 -2.82
C GLY A 98 4.42 17.79 -3.60
N GLU A 99 5.56 18.45 -3.39
CA GLU A 99 6.00 19.63 -4.18
C GLU A 99 6.96 19.26 -5.33
N SER A 100 7.31 17.98 -5.47
CA SER A 100 8.14 17.48 -6.57
C SER A 100 7.42 17.64 -7.91
N GLN A 101 8.18 17.96 -8.96
CA GLN A 101 7.67 17.91 -10.33
C GLN A 101 7.40 16.48 -10.82
N TYR A 102 7.89 15.47 -10.09
CA TYR A 102 7.74 14.05 -10.37
C TYR A 102 6.79 13.39 -9.39
N GLU A 103 5.92 12.53 -9.90
CA GLU A 103 4.97 11.78 -9.08
C GLU A 103 5.68 10.68 -8.30
N ILE A 104 5.93 10.94 -7.01
CA ILE A 104 6.46 9.98 -6.05
C ILE A 104 5.42 9.73 -4.96
N GLY A 105 4.92 8.51 -4.88
CA GLY A 105 3.86 8.17 -3.95
C GLY A 105 3.64 6.66 -3.82
N THR A 106 2.39 6.26 -3.62
CA THR A 106 2.06 4.83 -3.45
C THR A 106 2.44 4.01 -4.70
N ALA A 107 2.27 4.55 -5.91
CA ALA A 107 2.68 3.89 -7.15
C ALA A 107 4.19 3.60 -7.17
N SER A 108 5.01 4.53 -6.69
CA SER A 108 6.46 4.35 -6.55
C SER A 108 6.80 3.20 -5.60
N VAL A 109 6.08 3.05 -4.49
CA VAL A 109 6.27 1.92 -3.56
C VAL A 109 5.90 0.58 -4.23
N LYS A 110 4.83 0.54 -5.04
CA LYS A 110 4.46 -0.65 -5.82
C LYS A 110 5.59 -1.06 -6.76
N MET A 111 6.08 -0.10 -7.53
CA MET A 111 7.15 -0.31 -8.50
C MET A 111 8.44 -0.76 -7.81
N PHE A 112 8.87 -0.05 -6.77
CA PHE A 112 10.03 -0.42 -5.96
C PHE A 112 9.92 -1.85 -5.43
N THR A 113 8.77 -2.21 -4.84
CA THR A 113 8.55 -3.54 -4.28
C THR A 113 8.66 -4.63 -5.34
N ALA A 114 8.04 -4.43 -6.50
CA ALA A 114 8.12 -5.36 -7.60
C ALA A 114 9.55 -5.53 -8.11
N TYR A 115 10.26 -4.42 -8.31
CA TYR A 115 11.59 -4.40 -8.89
C TYR A 115 12.64 -4.98 -7.92
N TYR A 116 12.47 -4.73 -6.63
CA TYR A 116 13.30 -5.32 -5.58
C TYR A 116 13.21 -6.85 -5.61
N LEU A 117 12.01 -7.38 -5.81
CA LEU A 117 11.74 -8.82 -5.85
C LEU A 117 11.89 -9.45 -7.24
N GLY A 118 12.10 -8.66 -8.29
CA GLY A 118 12.14 -9.16 -9.68
C GLY A 118 10.80 -9.67 -10.19
N LEU A 119 9.69 -9.18 -9.63
CA LEU A 119 8.34 -9.57 -10.02
C LEU A 119 7.89 -8.80 -11.26
N PRO A 120 7.05 -9.40 -12.13
CA PRO A 120 6.46 -8.69 -13.26
C PRO A 120 5.59 -7.54 -12.74
N TYR A 121 5.82 -6.34 -13.26
CA TYR A 121 5.07 -5.16 -12.88
C TYR A 121 5.13 -4.13 -13.99
N GLU A 122 3.96 -3.66 -14.39
CA GLU A 122 3.77 -2.59 -15.35
C GLU A 122 3.09 -1.42 -14.60
N PRO A 123 3.75 -0.26 -14.50
CA PRO A 123 3.13 0.92 -13.90
C PRO A 123 1.85 1.30 -14.66
N SER A 124 0.76 1.57 -13.93
CA SER A 124 -0.50 2.03 -14.52
C SER A 124 -0.44 3.46 -15.03
N GLU A 125 0.53 4.22 -14.54
CA GLU A 125 0.79 5.62 -14.85
C GLU A 125 2.30 5.88 -14.81
N GLU A 126 2.73 7.03 -15.32
CA GLU A 126 4.14 7.40 -15.38
C GLU A 126 4.68 7.62 -13.95
N THR A 127 5.34 6.59 -13.42
CA THR A 127 5.74 6.53 -12.02
C THR A 127 7.25 6.73 -11.90
N TYR A 128 7.66 7.64 -11.02
CA TYR A 128 9.07 7.91 -10.77
C TYR A 128 9.54 7.33 -9.43
N LEU A 129 10.84 7.07 -9.34
CA LEU A 129 11.53 6.72 -8.10
C LEU A 129 12.54 7.80 -7.70
N PRO A 130 12.71 8.07 -6.39
CA PRO A 130 13.87 8.83 -5.91
C PRO A 130 15.18 8.15 -6.30
N ASP A 131 16.25 8.93 -6.48
CA ASP A 131 17.59 8.39 -6.75
C ASP A 131 18.02 7.35 -5.69
N ALA A 132 17.75 7.63 -4.42
CA ALA A 132 18.01 6.70 -3.33
C ALA A 132 17.32 5.33 -3.51
N ALA A 133 16.08 5.31 -4.02
CA ALA A 133 15.39 4.06 -4.33
C ALA A 133 16.04 3.33 -5.51
N ALA A 134 16.45 4.05 -6.55
CA ALA A 134 17.16 3.48 -7.68
C ALA A 134 18.51 2.87 -7.27
N ASN A 135 19.24 3.52 -6.36
CA ASN A 135 20.49 3.00 -5.79
C ASN A 135 20.24 1.70 -5.00
N VAL A 136 19.24 1.67 -4.12
CA VAL A 136 18.87 0.45 -3.38
C VAL A 136 18.50 -0.69 -4.34
N LEU A 137 17.72 -0.42 -5.39
CA LEU A 137 17.35 -1.42 -6.39
C LEU A 137 18.56 -1.91 -7.18
N THR A 138 19.52 -1.04 -7.49
CA THR A 138 20.72 -1.40 -8.24
C THR A 138 21.63 -2.31 -7.41
N GLU A 139 21.72 -2.07 -6.11
CA GLU A 139 22.56 -2.86 -5.20
C GLU A 139 21.93 -4.18 -4.76
N LYS A 140 20.61 -4.18 -4.50
CA LYS A 140 19.92 -5.27 -3.78
C LYS A 140 18.72 -5.85 -4.52
N GLY A 141 18.26 -5.19 -5.57
CA GLY A 141 17.08 -5.60 -6.33
C GLY A 141 17.36 -6.76 -7.29
N ASN A 142 16.31 -7.49 -7.63
CA ASN A 142 16.36 -8.62 -8.57
C ASN A 142 15.74 -8.27 -9.92
N MET A 143 15.92 -7.02 -10.37
CA MET A 143 15.28 -6.49 -11.57
C MET A 143 15.57 -7.32 -12.83
N THR A 144 14.59 -7.39 -13.73
CA THR A 144 14.82 -7.82 -15.11
C THR A 144 15.58 -6.75 -15.90
N GLN A 145 16.04 -7.08 -17.11
CA GLN A 145 16.70 -6.09 -17.96
C GLN A 145 15.75 -4.96 -18.37
N GLU A 146 14.50 -5.30 -18.70
CA GLU A 146 13.46 -4.32 -19.04
C GLU A 146 13.17 -3.36 -17.88
N GLN A 147 13.12 -3.87 -16.64
CA GLN A 147 12.93 -3.04 -15.45
C GLN A 147 14.11 -2.09 -15.22
N ARG A 148 15.34 -2.56 -15.41
CA ARG A 148 16.54 -1.70 -15.34
C ARG A 148 16.50 -0.60 -16.39
N ASP A 149 16.05 -0.91 -17.60
CA ASP A 149 15.99 0.07 -18.67
C ASP A 149 14.86 1.09 -18.46
N TYR A 150 13.71 0.66 -17.91
CA TYR A 150 12.66 1.57 -17.45
C TYR A 150 13.16 2.52 -16.36
N LEU A 151 13.87 1.99 -15.36
CA LEU A 151 14.38 2.76 -14.22
C LEU A 151 15.31 3.91 -14.64
N LYS A 152 16.15 3.72 -15.65
CA LYS A 152 17.07 4.77 -16.16
C LYS A 152 16.36 6.04 -16.63
N GLY A 153 15.13 5.93 -17.12
CA GLY A 153 14.33 7.07 -17.58
C GLY A 153 13.37 7.62 -16.53
N HIS A 154 13.12 6.87 -15.45
CA HIS A 154 12.10 7.17 -14.45
C HIS A 154 12.69 7.27 -13.03
N THR A 155 13.94 7.70 -12.95
CA THR A 155 14.60 8.07 -11.70
C THR A 155 14.71 9.58 -11.64
N VAL A 156 14.28 10.17 -10.53
CA VAL A 156 14.41 11.60 -10.29
C VAL A 156 15.90 11.94 -10.15
N PRO A 157 16.45 12.84 -10.98
CA PRO A 157 17.86 13.24 -10.87
C PRO A 157 18.13 13.83 -9.49
N GLU A 158 19.28 13.52 -8.89
CA GLU A 158 19.76 14.27 -7.73
C GLU A 158 19.84 15.76 -8.08
N GLY A 159 19.19 16.59 -7.27
CA GLY A 159 19.21 18.06 -7.40
C GLY A 159 20.47 18.67 -6.82
#